data_AF-A0A414S6Y7-F1
#
_entry.id   AF-A0A414S6Y7-F1
#
_cell.length_a   1.000
_cell.length_b   1.000
_cell.length_c   1.000
_cell.angle_alpha   90.00
_cell.angle_beta   90.00
_cell.angle_gamma   90.00
#
_symmetry.space_group_name_H-M   'P 1'
#
loop_
_entity.id
_entity.type
_entity.pdbx_description
1 polymer ?
#
loop_
_entity_poly.entity_id
_entity_poly.type
_entity_poly.pdbx_seq_one_letter_code
_entity_poly.pdbx_strand_id
1 'polypeptide(L)' 'HGSKHLMPEKGLSSQQCNTTVEMATANGVNVYHYLTYLLEKLPDDSMSDNELDQLAPWNEKVKAEIERRAENSNQ' A
#
# COMPACT_ATOMS: atom_id res chain seq x y z
N HIS A 1 -9.37 -7.13 -19.30
CA HIS A 1 -8.30 -7.93 -18.66
C HIS A 1 -7.76 -7.12 -17.50
N GLY A 2 -8.52 -7.13 -16.40
CA GLY A 2 -8.29 -6.25 -15.24
C GLY A 2 -7.29 -6.87 -14.28
N SER A 3 -6.37 -6.05 -13.80
CA SER A 3 -5.40 -6.32 -12.75
C SER A 3 -6.10 -6.87 -11.51
N LYS A 4 -6.04 -8.19 -11.30
CA LYS A 4 -6.64 -8.90 -10.15
C LYS A 4 -5.58 -9.55 -9.26
N HIS A 5 -4.46 -8.88 -9.05
CA HIS A 5 -3.37 -9.46 -8.24
C HIS A 5 -2.89 -8.57 -7.09
N LEU A 6 -3.75 -7.69 -6.56
CA LEU A 6 -3.40 -7.00 -5.33
C LEU A 6 -3.72 -7.85 -4.11
N MET A 7 -2.65 -8.48 -3.62
CA MET A 7 -2.40 -8.88 -2.22
C MET A 7 -3.16 -10.11 -1.68
N PRO A 8 -2.44 -11.23 -1.44
CA PRO A 8 -2.94 -12.22 -0.47
C PRO A 8 -1.99 -12.62 0.69
N GLU A 9 -2.68 -12.86 1.81
CA GLU A 9 -2.56 -13.77 2.96
C GLU A 9 -1.40 -13.79 3.99
N LYS A 10 -0.10 -14.00 3.71
CA LYS A 10 0.85 -14.34 4.79
C LYS A 10 2.24 -13.77 4.62
N GLY A 11 2.45 -12.58 5.18
CA GLY A 11 3.69 -11.84 5.04
C GLY A 11 3.94 -11.44 3.58
N LEU A 12 4.56 -10.29 3.35
CA LEU A 12 4.89 -9.90 1.99
C LEU A 12 6.03 -10.81 1.49
N SER A 13 5.71 -11.75 0.59
CA SER A 13 6.74 -12.47 -0.18
C SER A 13 7.55 -11.48 -1.03
N SER A 14 8.76 -11.84 -1.45
CA SER A 14 9.60 -10.94 -2.27
C SER A 14 8.90 -10.45 -3.54
N GLN A 15 8.02 -11.26 -4.14
CA GLN A 15 7.20 -10.85 -5.29
C GLN A 15 6.17 -9.79 -4.92
N GLN A 16 5.49 -9.92 -3.77
CA GLN A 16 4.51 -8.95 -3.31
C GLN A 16 5.17 -7.64 -2.85
N CYS A 17 6.35 -7.71 -2.23
CA CYS A 17 7.16 -6.52 -1.93
C CYS A 17 7.44 -5.74 -3.22
N ASN A 18 7.91 -6.42 -4.27
CA ASN A 18 8.22 -5.78 -5.56
C ASN A 18 6.98 -5.11 -6.17
N THR A 19 5.84 -5.82 -6.24
CA THR A 19 4.58 -5.25 -6.72
C THR A 19 4.15 -4.03 -5.90
N THR A 20 4.29 -4.08 -4.57
CA THR A 20 3.95 -2.96 -3.68
C THR A 20 4.83 -1.74 -3.92
N VAL A 21 6.14 -1.95 -4.16
CA VAL A 21 7.08 -0.90 -4.54
C VAL A 21 6.71 -0.30 -5.90
N GLU A 22 6.42 -1.12 -6.90
CA GLU A 22 6.05 -0.67 -8.24
C GLU A 22 4.78 0.19 -8.21
N MET A 23 3.74 -0.25 -7.47
CA MET A 23 2.48 0.48 -7.35
C MET A 23 2.64 1.81 -6.60
N ALA A 24 3.37 1.82 -5.49
CA ALA A 24 3.63 3.06 -4.75
C ALA A 24 4.36 4.06 -5.63
N THR A 25 5.41 3.60 -6.35
CA THR A 25 6.17 4.42 -7.29
C THR A 25 5.29 4.96 -8.42
N ALA A 26 4.46 4.11 -9.03
CA ALA A 26 3.56 4.51 -10.12
C ALA A 26 2.49 5.53 -9.67
N ASN A 27 2.13 5.53 -8.38
CA ASN A 27 1.17 6.48 -7.81
C ASN A 27 1.84 7.70 -7.15
N GLY A 28 3.16 7.83 -7.25
CA GLY A 28 3.91 8.95 -6.67
C GLY A 28 3.93 8.97 -5.14
N VAL A 29 3.65 7.83 -4.50
CA VAL A 29 3.61 7.70 -3.04
C VAL A 29 4.96 7.20 -2.53
N ASN A 30 5.40 7.73 -1.39
CA ASN A 30 6.65 7.29 -0.77
C ASN A 30 6.58 5.80 -0.40
N VAL A 31 7.43 4.99 -1.06
CA VAL A 31 7.46 3.53 -0.94
C VAL A 31 7.67 3.06 0.50
N TYR A 32 8.60 3.67 1.23
CA TYR A 32 8.91 3.27 2.59
C TYR A 32 7.71 3.46 3.51
N HIS A 33 7.12 4.66 3.51
CA HIS A 33 5.97 4.95 4.34
C HIS A 33 4.73 4.17 3.94
N TYR A 34 4.55 3.87 2.65
CA TYR A 34 3.45 3.02 2.18
C TYR A 34 3.60 1.56 2.64
N LEU A 35 4.81 1.00 2.56
CA LEU A 35 5.09 -0.35 3.09
C LEU A 35 4.82 -0.40 4.60
N THR A 36 5.29 0.59 5.36
CA THR A 36 5.02 0.67 6.80
C THR A 36 3.52 0.77 7.09
N TYR A 37 2.78 1.59 6.33
CA TYR A 37 1.33 1.70 6.46
C TYR A 37 0.60 0.37 6.24
N LEU A 38 0.98 -0.39 5.21
CA LEU A 38 0.38 -1.70 4.96
C LEU A 38 0.70 -2.71 6.06
N LEU A 39 1.93 -2.68 6.60
CA LEU A 39 2.32 -3.52 7.73
C LEU A 39 1.56 -3.19 9.02
N GLU A 40 1.16 -1.94 9.23
CA GLU A 40 0.30 -1.53 10.35
C GLU A 40 -1.16 -1.98 10.16
N LYS A 41 -1.65 -1.95 8.93
CA LYS A 41 -3.04 -2.30 8.61
C LYS A 41 -3.29 -3.81 8.51
N LEU A 42 -2.24 -4.59 8.24
CA LEU A 42 -2.29 -6.05 8.08
C LEU A 42 -3.51 -6.50 7.24
N PRO A 43 -3.64 -6.02 5.99
CA PRO A 43 -4.69 -6.53 5.12
C PRO A 43 -4.57 -8.05 4.98
N ASP A 44 -5.69 -8.73 5.22
CA ASP A 44 -5.81 -10.18 5.16
C ASP A 44 -6.96 -10.60 4.23
N ASP A 45 -7.07 -11.89 3.96
CA ASP A 45 -8.06 -12.46 3.04
C ASP A 45 -9.51 -12.35 3.54
N SER A 46 -9.74 -11.85 4.77
CA SER A 46 -11.08 -11.57 5.28
C SER A 46 -11.59 -10.18 4.87
N MET A 47 -10.70 -9.27 4.44
CA MET A 47 -11.09 -7.98 3.90
C MET A 47 -11.71 -8.13 2.51
N SER A 48 -12.80 -7.39 2.27
CA SER A 48 -13.42 -7.30 0.96
C SER A 48 -12.55 -6.53 -0.04
N ASP A 49 -12.77 -6.75 -1.34
CA ASP A 49 -12.10 -5.99 -2.41
C ASP A 49 -12.22 -4.47 -2.20
N ASN A 50 -13.37 -4.00 -1.69
CA ASN A 50 -13.58 -2.58 -1.41
C ASN A 50 -12.71 -2.09 -0.25
N GLU A 51 -12.52 -2.90 0.80
CA GLU A 51 -11.63 -2.56 1.92
C GLU A 51 -10.16 -2.55 1.48
N LEU A 52 -9.76 -3.51 0.63
CA LEU A 52 -8.42 -3.53 0.03
C LEU A 52 -8.18 -2.31 -0.87
N ASP A 53 -9.17 -1.89 -1.65
CA ASP A 53 -9.09 -0.69 -2.49
C ASP A 53 -8.92 0.61 -1.66
N GLN A 54 -9.47 0.64 -0.44
CA GLN A 54 -9.23 1.76 0.48
C GLN A 54 -7.79 1.84 1.01
N LEU A 55 -7.02 0.75 0.92
CA LEU A 55 -5.61 0.68 1.31
C LEU A 55 -4.65 0.87 0.12
N ALA A 56 -5.19 0.94 -1.10
CA ALA A 56 -4.40 1.06 -2.30
C ALA A 56 -3.73 2.44 -2.42
N PRO A 57 -2.58 2.55 -3.12
CA PRO A 57 -1.81 3.79 -3.16
C PRO A 57 -2.45 4.87 -4.04
N TRP A 58 -3.47 4.53 -4.84
CA TRP A 58 -4.28 5.50 -5.58
C TRP A 58 -5.33 6.19 -4.70
N ASN A 59 -5.60 5.68 -3.50
CA ASN A 59 -6.59 6.26 -2.60
C ASN A 59 -6.11 7.60 -2.03
N GLU A 60 -6.89 8.66 -2.22
CA GLU A 60 -6.52 10.01 -1.79
C GLU A 60 -6.27 10.15 -0.28
N LYS A 61 -7.00 9.39 0.55
CA LYS A 61 -6.77 9.39 2.01
C LYS A 61 -5.45 8.72 2.37
N VAL A 62 -5.10 7.65 1.66
CA VAL A 62 -3.83 6.96 1.82
C VAL A 62 -2.70 7.90 1.40
N LYS A 63 -2.79 8.53 0.23
CA LYS A 63 -1.80 9.50 -0.25
C LYS A 63 -1.53 10.60 0.77
N ALA A 64 -2.58 11.24 1.27
CA ALA A 64 -2.45 12.31 2.26
C ALA A 64 -1.80 11.83 3.57
N GLU A 65 -2.13 10.63 4.05
CA GLU A 65 -1.50 10.07 5.25
C GLU A 65 -0.02 9.74 5.01
N ILE A 66 0.34 9.22 3.84
CA ILE A 66 1.74 8.93 3.50
C ILE A 66 2.55 10.21 3.33
N GLU A 67 2.01 11.24 2.67
CA GLU A 67 2.64 12.55 2.53
C GLU A 67 2.92 13.16 3.90
N ARG A 68 1.91 13.18 4.78
CA ARG A 68 2.06 13.64 6.17
C ARG A 68 3.16 12.87 6.91
N ARG A 69 3.26 11.55 6.75
CA ARG A 69 4.33 10.74 7.37
C ARG A 69 5.72 11.08 6.82
N ALA A 70 5.81 11.31 5.52
CA ALA A 70 7.06 11.69 4.86
C ALA A 70 7.56 13.05 5.33
N GLU A 71 6.67 14.04 5.44
CA GLU A 71 6.99 15.37 5.95
C GLU A 71 7.49 15.32 7.40
N ASN A 72 6.81 14.56 8.27
CA ASN A 72 7.20 14.42 9.68
C ASN A 72 8.54 13.68 9.88
N SER A 73 8.96 12.86 8.91
CA SER A 73 10.22 12.10 9.00
C SER A 73 11.43 12.91 8.51
N ASN A 74 11.18 14.06 7.88
CA ASN A 74 12.20 14.99 7.37
C ASN A 74 12.49 16.16 8.34
N GLN A 75 11.83 16.19 9.51
CA GLN A 75 12.07 17.16 10.58
C GLN A 75 12.96 16.57 11.67
#